data_AF-A0A7S0UKL1-F1
#
_entry.id   AF-A0A7S0UKL1-F1
#
_cell.length_a   1.000
_cell.length_b   1.000
_cell.length_c   1.000
_cell.angle_alpha   90.00
_cell.angle_beta   90.00
_cell.angle_gamma   90.00
#
_symmetry.space_group_name_H-M   'P 1'
#
loop_
_entity.id
_entity.type
_entity.pdbx_description
1 polymer ?
#
loop_
_entity_poly.entity_id
_entity_poly.type
_entity_poly.pdbx_seq_one_letter_code
_entity_poly.pdbx_strand_id
1 'polypeptide(L)'
;FGAPKAKAEKPQVDEKPSAAAAFAEKQKAVADAKRLAAEEKKAAAAAAAEERKAKAAAAAEAKRQAAEEQKAKQAALAEQRQAAMEARRQAAEEQKAKAAAAAEQRRAAAEAKRQAAEKPAVQQPKKASSPGFFGGGTKKVAPSKATSKMAAAPKVETPPRGVPVIKSWKKRSDGGISGRIYGSPNFEDGDFIETSPISNGKIENGSVVGTKSRSRYFLSSETAVKKANIMAAFKDLAGAKPGATITLTKERKDTEAKAAIKAIEKAKPRSTFSLFGLGVSDLEKPPAKKAPAKAVPKKKAAPKKAPAKAAPKQRASFNVFAKTAAPKEAPAKAAPKQSASFNLFAKTAASKKAAPKKAPVKAAPKKKVASAPRGVPTLNQWSMTRDGSVSGKISGSPNFREGEQVTTSMIVNGRLESGQVVTTGSGSSYFLA
;
A
#
# COMPACT_ATOMS: atom_id res chain seq x y z
N PHE A 1 -12.72 106.20 64.67
CA PHE A 1 -13.11 105.79 63.31
C PHE A 1 -11.93 106.01 62.38
N GLY A 2 -11.06 105.00 62.23
CA GLY A 2 -9.88 105.03 61.37
C GLY A 2 -10.10 104.11 60.17
N ALA A 3 -10.04 104.67 58.97
CA ALA A 3 -10.13 103.93 57.71
C ALA A 3 -8.79 103.23 57.39
N PRO A 4 -8.76 101.93 57.07
CA PRO A 4 -7.54 101.27 56.62
C PRO A 4 -7.24 101.59 55.14
N LYS A 5 -5.97 101.93 54.90
CA LYS A 5 -5.36 102.17 53.58
C LYS A 5 -5.47 100.93 52.69
N ALA A 6 -6.16 101.06 51.56
CA ALA A 6 -6.12 100.09 50.46
C ALA A 6 -4.73 100.12 49.79
N LYS A 7 -4.00 99.00 49.87
CA LYS A 7 -2.81 98.74 49.06
C LYS A 7 -3.25 98.53 47.61
N ALA A 8 -2.77 99.38 46.72
CA ALA A 8 -2.91 99.20 45.28
C ALA A 8 -2.08 97.98 44.82
N GLU A 9 -2.78 96.94 44.38
CA GLU A 9 -2.24 95.76 43.73
C GLU A 9 -1.89 96.13 42.28
N LYS A 10 -0.61 96.02 41.92
CA LYS A 10 -0.13 96.30 40.56
C LYS A 10 -0.65 95.22 39.61
N PRO A 11 -1.13 95.57 38.41
CA PRO A 11 -1.56 94.59 37.41
C PRO A 11 -0.35 93.77 36.94
N GLN A 12 -0.43 92.46 37.16
CA GLN A 12 0.50 91.47 36.65
C GLN A 12 0.40 91.47 35.11
N VAL A 13 1.49 91.81 34.43
CA VAL A 13 1.57 91.80 32.97
C VAL A 13 1.72 90.34 32.54
N ASP A 14 0.65 89.76 32.00
CA ASP A 14 0.67 88.43 31.39
C ASP A 14 1.59 88.42 30.17
N GLU A 15 2.83 87.95 30.36
CA GLU A 15 3.76 87.65 29.27
C GLU A 15 3.24 86.47 28.46
N LYS A 16 2.53 86.76 27.37
CA LYS A 16 2.18 85.73 26.37
C LYS A 16 3.47 85.06 25.87
N PRO A 17 3.60 83.73 25.98
CA PRO A 17 4.76 83.03 25.45
C PRO A 17 4.85 83.26 23.95
N SER A 18 6.05 83.62 23.46
CA SER A 18 6.27 83.85 22.04
C SER A 18 5.99 82.57 21.25
N ALA A 19 5.46 82.72 20.02
CA ALA A 19 5.09 81.59 19.16
C ALA A 19 6.22 80.57 18.93
N ALA A 20 7.48 80.99 19.06
CA ALA A 20 8.65 80.12 18.97
C ALA A 20 8.74 79.11 20.13
N ALA A 21 8.39 79.53 21.36
CA ALA A 21 8.39 78.65 22.53
C ALA A 21 7.32 77.53 22.40
N ALA A 22 6.12 77.89 21.92
CA ALA A 22 5.04 76.92 21.70
C ALA A 22 5.39 75.90 20.60
N PHE A 23 6.16 76.27 19.58
CA PHE A 23 6.62 75.35 18.54
C PHE A 23 7.70 74.39 19.05
N ALA A 24 8.66 74.89 19.83
CA ALA A 24 9.70 74.06 20.45
C ALA A 24 9.10 73.02 21.42
N GLU A 25 8.10 73.40 22.21
CA GLU A 25 7.38 72.49 23.10
C GLU A 25 6.64 71.39 22.32
N LYS A 26 5.95 71.76 21.22
CA LYS A 26 5.31 70.79 20.33
C LYS A 26 6.33 69.82 19.71
N GLN A 27 7.50 70.29 19.29
CA GLN A 27 8.54 69.41 18.76
C GLN A 27 9.07 68.44 19.81
N LYS A 28 9.27 68.91 21.06
CA LYS A 28 9.69 68.06 22.18
C LYS A 28 8.63 66.98 22.49
N ALA A 29 7.35 67.36 22.55
CA ALA A 29 6.25 66.42 22.76
C ALA A 29 6.17 65.34 21.66
N VAL A 30 6.40 65.71 20.39
CA VAL A 30 6.44 64.75 19.28
C VAL A 30 7.67 63.82 19.37
N ALA A 31 8.83 64.33 19.79
CA ALA A 31 10.03 63.52 19.99
C ALA A 31 9.84 62.51 21.14
N ASP A 32 9.28 62.95 22.25
CA ASP A 32 8.98 62.11 23.41
C ASP A 32 7.93 61.04 23.06
N ALA A 33 6.87 61.40 22.34
CA ALA A 33 5.87 60.45 21.85
C ALA A 33 6.48 59.39 20.90
N LYS A 34 7.40 59.80 20.01
CA LYS A 34 8.13 58.85 19.14
C LYS A 34 9.03 57.91 19.94
N ARG A 35 9.67 58.40 21.01
CA ARG A 35 10.53 57.57 21.86
C ARG A 35 9.72 56.53 22.64
N LEU A 36 8.58 56.94 23.21
CA LEU A 36 7.65 56.04 23.89
C LEU A 36 7.09 54.97 22.92
N ALA A 37 6.67 55.36 21.72
CA ALA A 37 6.20 54.42 20.70
C ALA A 37 7.30 53.44 20.22
N ALA A 38 8.56 53.89 20.16
CA ALA A 38 9.68 53.02 19.82
C ALA A 38 10.00 52.01 20.93
N GLU A 39 9.90 52.44 22.20
CA GLU A 39 10.08 51.59 23.36
C GLU A 39 8.98 50.53 23.48
N GLU A 40 7.73 50.90 23.27
CA GLU A 40 6.59 49.97 23.26
C GLU A 40 6.74 48.93 22.14
N LYS A 41 7.14 49.35 20.93
CA LYS A 41 7.42 48.41 19.82
C LYS A 41 8.57 47.47 20.14
N LYS A 42 9.62 47.94 20.82
CA LYS A 42 10.75 47.10 21.24
C LYS A 42 10.32 46.10 22.32
N ALA A 43 9.51 46.51 23.29
CA ALA A 43 8.95 45.63 24.32
C ALA A 43 8.02 44.56 23.72
N ALA A 44 7.13 44.95 22.80
CA ALA A 44 6.26 44.01 22.09
C ALA A 44 7.05 43.01 21.22
N ALA A 45 8.11 43.45 20.55
CA ALA A 45 8.97 42.57 19.78
C ALA A 45 9.75 41.59 20.68
N ALA A 46 10.21 42.03 21.85
CA ALA A 46 10.86 41.16 22.82
C ALA A 46 9.89 40.11 23.39
N ALA A 47 8.67 40.51 23.75
CA ALA A 47 7.62 39.59 24.21
C ALA A 47 7.26 38.55 23.15
N ALA A 48 7.08 38.97 21.90
CA ALA A 48 6.82 38.07 20.78
C ALA A 48 8.01 37.11 20.49
N ALA A 49 9.25 37.55 20.73
CA ALA A 49 10.42 36.70 20.60
C ALA A 49 10.48 35.62 21.69
N GLU A 50 10.18 35.97 22.94
CA GLU A 50 10.09 35.01 24.05
C GLU A 50 8.96 34.01 23.85
N GLU A 51 7.78 34.45 23.39
CA GLU A 51 6.67 33.54 23.05
C GLU A 51 7.05 32.54 21.94
N ARG A 52 7.77 33.00 20.91
CA ARG A 52 8.27 32.12 19.83
C ARG A 52 9.30 31.12 20.35
N LYS A 53 10.19 31.51 21.25
CA LYS A 53 11.16 30.59 21.89
C LYS A 53 10.43 29.54 22.74
N ALA A 54 9.45 29.95 23.55
CA ALA A 54 8.65 29.03 24.37
C ALA A 54 7.88 28.03 23.50
N LYS A 55 7.22 28.49 22.42
CA LYS A 55 6.53 27.60 21.46
C LYS A 55 7.50 26.65 20.75
N ALA A 56 8.69 27.12 20.38
CA ALA A 56 9.71 26.27 19.77
C ALA A 56 10.23 25.19 20.74
N ALA A 57 10.44 25.54 22.00
CA ALA A 57 10.84 24.60 23.04
C ALA A 57 9.76 23.53 23.30
N ALA A 58 8.49 23.95 23.46
CA ALA A 58 7.37 23.02 23.62
C ALA A 58 7.20 22.10 22.40
N ALA A 59 7.35 22.62 21.18
CA ALA A 59 7.31 21.80 19.97
C ALA A 59 8.49 20.81 19.87
N ALA A 60 9.66 21.18 20.38
CA ALA A 60 10.82 20.29 20.43
C ALA A 60 10.62 19.16 21.45
N GLU A 61 10.05 19.47 22.62
CA GLU A 61 9.71 18.47 23.64
C GLU A 61 8.63 17.50 23.15
N ALA A 62 7.55 18.01 22.55
CA ALA A 62 6.50 17.18 21.96
C ALA A 62 7.05 16.23 20.88
N LYS A 63 8.03 16.67 20.07
CA LYS A 63 8.71 15.81 19.10
C LYS A 63 9.56 14.73 19.77
N ARG A 64 10.23 15.02 20.89
CA ARG A 64 10.99 14.03 21.66
C ARG A 64 10.08 12.96 22.24
N GLN A 65 8.96 13.36 22.86
CA GLN A 65 7.96 12.43 23.40
C GLN A 65 7.35 11.55 22.30
N ALA A 66 6.99 12.12 21.15
CA ALA A 66 6.46 11.35 20.02
C ALA A 66 7.48 10.36 19.44
N ALA A 67 8.77 10.72 19.40
CA ALA A 67 9.83 9.82 18.94
C ALA A 67 10.08 8.67 19.92
N GLU A 68 10.02 8.95 21.23
CA GLU A 68 10.14 7.93 22.28
C GLU A 68 8.96 6.95 22.25
N GLU A 69 7.73 7.44 22.10
CA GLU A 69 6.54 6.59 21.97
C GLU A 69 6.62 5.70 20.71
N GLN A 70 7.12 6.23 19.59
CA GLN A 70 7.35 5.42 18.38
C GLN A 70 8.42 4.35 18.60
N LYS A 71 9.49 4.67 19.32
CA LYS A 71 10.54 3.70 19.67
C LYS A 71 9.99 2.62 20.60
N ALA A 72 9.19 2.96 21.60
CA ALA A 72 8.53 2.02 22.49
C ALA A 72 7.57 1.08 21.73
N LYS A 73 6.75 1.63 20.83
CA LYS A 73 5.86 0.84 19.96
C LYS A 73 6.61 -0.12 19.04
N GLN A 74 7.75 0.31 18.50
CA GLN A 74 8.60 -0.55 17.67
C GLN A 74 9.27 -1.66 18.48
N ALA A 75 9.73 -1.35 19.69
CA ALA A 75 10.29 -2.35 20.61
C ALA A 75 9.24 -3.41 20.99
N ALA A 76 8.03 -2.98 21.38
CA ALA A 76 6.93 -3.90 21.70
C ALA A 76 6.53 -4.78 20.50
N LEU A 77 6.53 -4.24 19.28
CA LEU A 77 6.26 -5.02 18.07
C LEU A 77 7.38 -6.03 17.77
N ALA A 78 8.63 -5.65 18.02
CA ALA A 78 9.77 -6.56 17.84
C ALA A 78 9.72 -7.72 18.85
N GLU A 79 9.38 -7.43 20.11
CA GLU A 79 9.17 -8.44 21.15
C GLU A 79 8.03 -9.40 20.81
N GLN A 80 6.88 -8.89 20.34
CA GLN A 80 5.77 -9.73 19.89
C GLN A 80 6.18 -10.66 18.73
N ARG A 81 7.05 -10.20 17.82
CA ARG A 81 7.57 -11.04 16.73
C ARG A 81 8.52 -12.11 17.24
N GLN A 82 9.36 -11.80 18.23
CA GLN A 82 10.23 -12.79 18.85
C GLN A 82 9.42 -13.87 19.58
N ALA A 83 8.46 -13.47 20.41
CA ALA A 83 7.55 -14.39 21.09
C ALA A 83 6.76 -15.27 20.09
N ALA A 84 6.29 -14.71 18.97
CA ALA A 84 5.60 -15.48 17.94
C ALA A 84 6.52 -16.49 17.21
N MET A 85 7.78 -16.13 16.98
CA MET A 85 8.75 -17.04 16.38
C MET A 85 9.13 -18.18 17.34
N GLU A 86 9.29 -17.89 18.63
CA GLU A 86 9.56 -18.91 19.65
C GLU A 86 8.37 -19.85 19.83
N ALA A 87 7.14 -19.32 19.90
CA ALA A 87 5.93 -20.13 19.93
C ALA A 87 5.81 -21.03 18.69
N ARG A 88 6.18 -20.54 17.51
CA ARG A 88 6.21 -21.34 16.28
C ARG A 88 7.29 -22.43 16.32
N ARG A 89 8.44 -22.15 16.94
CA ARG A 89 9.49 -23.15 17.15
C ARG A 89 9.05 -24.26 18.09
N GLN A 90 8.43 -23.90 19.22
CA GLN A 90 7.88 -24.87 20.17
C GLN A 90 6.78 -25.74 19.53
N ALA A 91 5.87 -25.14 18.79
CA ALA A 91 4.83 -25.88 18.06
C ALA A 91 5.43 -26.84 17.01
N ALA A 92 6.51 -26.44 16.33
CA ALA A 92 7.19 -27.31 15.37
C ALA A 92 7.93 -28.48 16.06
N GLU A 93 8.56 -28.24 17.21
CA GLU A 93 9.19 -29.28 18.03
C GLU A 93 8.14 -30.27 18.58
N GLU A 94 6.99 -29.79 19.05
CA GLU A 94 5.88 -30.64 19.49
C GLU A 94 5.29 -31.47 18.34
N GLN A 95 5.10 -30.87 17.15
CA GLN A 95 4.66 -31.61 15.96
C GLN A 95 5.67 -32.68 15.56
N LYS A 96 6.97 -32.41 15.66
CA LYS A 96 8.04 -33.38 15.39
C LYS A 96 8.03 -34.52 16.40
N ALA A 97 7.82 -34.23 17.69
CA ALA A 97 7.69 -35.25 18.74
C ALA A 97 6.46 -36.14 18.52
N LYS A 98 5.29 -35.54 18.22
CA LYS A 98 4.07 -36.29 17.89
C LYS A 98 4.24 -37.18 16.65
N ALA A 99 4.91 -36.67 15.61
CA ALA A 99 5.20 -37.45 14.40
C ALA A 99 6.16 -38.61 14.67
N ALA A 100 7.17 -38.42 15.53
CA ALA A 100 8.09 -39.47 15.94
C ALA A 100 7.38 -40.57 16.75
N ALA A 101 6.55 -40.20 17.73
CA ALA A 101 5.76 -41.15 18.51
C ALA A 101 4.78 -41.95 17.64
N ALA A 102 4.12 -41.28 16.67
CA ALA A 102 3.24 -41.96 15.71
C ALA A 102 4.01 -42.93 14.79
N ALA A 103 5.25 -42.60 14.41
CA ALA A 103 6.10 -43.48 13.62
C ALA A 103 6.55 -44.71 14.43
N GLU A 104 6.84 -44.55 15.71
CA GLU A 104 7.19 -45.64 16.62
C GLU A 104 6.01 -46.60 16.84
N GLN A 105 4.81 -46.07 17.11
CA GLN A 105 3.59 -46.89 17.22
C GLN A 105 3.32 -47.69 15.94
N ARG A 106 3.58 -47.12 14.76
CA ARG A 106 3.46 -47.83 13.49
C ARG A 106 4.50 -48.95 13.34
N ARG A 107 5.73 -48.76 13.82
CA ARG A 107 6.77 -49.80 13.83
C ARG A 107 6.39 -50.95 14.75
N ALA A 108 5.97 -50.66 15.98
CA ALA A 108 5.52 -51.68 16.93
C ALA A 108 4.32 -52.47 16.40
N ALA A 109 3.33 -51.80 15.80
CA ALA A 109 2.18 -52.47 15.19
C ALA A 109 2.57 -53.34 13.98
N ALA A 110 3.55 -52.91 13.18
CA ALA A 110 4.05 -53.71 12.06
C ALA A 110 4.82 -54.95 12.54
N GLU A 111 5.59 -54.84 13.61
CA GLU A 111 6.30 -55.96 14.22
C GLU A 111 5.35 -56.98 14.86
N ALA A 112 4.35 -56.52 15.61
CA ALA A 112 3.30 -57.40 16.16
C ALA A 112 2.55 -58.17 15.05
N LYS A 113 2.29 -57.52 13.90
CA LYS A 113 1.71 -58.19 12.73
C LYS A 113 2.62 -59.25 12.12
N ARG A 114 3.95 -59.05 12.14
CA ARG A 114 4.92 -60.05 11.69
C ARG A 114 4.95 -61.27 12.62
N GLN A 115 4.99 -61.05 13.93
CA GLN A 115 4.97 -62.14 14.92
C GLN A 115 3.67 -62.96 14.88
N ALA A 116 2.52 -62.32 14.62
CA ALA A 116 1.25 -63.03 14.48
C ALA A 116 1.18 -63.90 13.22
N ALA A 117 1.87 -63.52 12.14
CA ALA A 117 1.90 -64.28 10.89
C ALA A 117 2.85 -65.50 10.95
N GLU A 118 3.80 -65.52 11.89
CA GLU A 118 4.82 -66.57 12.00
C GLU A 118 4.35 -67.78 12.84
N LYS A 119 3.16 -67.73 13.44
CA LYS A 119 2.57 -68.91 14.09
C LYS A 119 2.11 -69.91 13.01
N PRO A 120 2.72 -71.10 12.90
CA PRO A 120 2.46 -72.02 11.80
C PRO A 120 1.01 -72.50 11.80
N ALA A 121 0.35 -72.30 10.66
CA ALA A 121 -0.97 -72.82 10.37
C ALA A 121 -0.96 -74.35 10.43
N VAL A 122 -1.42 -74.90 11.56
CA VAL A 122 -1.79 -76.31 11.65
C VAL A 122 -2.96 -76.54 10.70
N GLN A 123 -2.69 -77.43 9.75
CA GLN A 123 -3.52 -77.94 8.66
C GLN A 123 -5.02 -77.98 8.99
N GLN A 124 -5.83 -77.25 8.23
CA GLN A 124 -7.24 -77.60 8.05
C GLN A 124 -7.51 -77.99 6.58
N PRO A 125 -8.29 -79.07 6.37
CA PRO A 125 -8.35 -79.77 5.09
C PRO A 125 -9.16 -79.03 4.03
N LYS A 126 -8.65 -79.16 2.81
CA LYS A 126 -9.21 -78.67 1.55
C LYS A 126 -10.60 -79.25 1.31
N LYS A 127 -11.61 -78.40 1.07
CA LYS A 127 -12.84 -78.78 0.36
C LYS A 127 -13.02 -77.93 -0.89
N ALA A 128 -13.47 -78.62 -1.93
CA ALA A 128 -13.28 -78.31 -3.33
C ALA A 128 -14.26 -77.28 -3.90
N SER A 129 -13.80 -76.63 -4.97
CA SER A 129 -14.48 -76.33 -6.24
C SER A 129 -16.00 -76.16 -6.25
N SER A 130 -16.45 -75.02 -6.78
CA SER A 130 -17.45 -75.02 -7.86
C SER A 130 -17.32 -73.78 -8.76
N PRO A 131 -17.22 -73.95 -10.09
CA PRO A 131 -17.36 -72.90 -11.09
C PRO A 131 -18.75 -72.94 -11.77
N GLY A 132 -19.24 -71.80 -12.25
CA GLY A 132 -20.52 -71.64 -12.97
C GLY A 132 -21.62 -71.01 -12.10
N PHE A 133 -22.71 -70.44 -12.60
CA PHE A 133 -23.27 -70.22 -13.94
C PHE A 133 -24.60 -69.48 -13.67
N PHE A 134 -25.01 -68.55 -14.54
CA PHE A 134 -26.41 -68.15 -14.83
C PHE A 134 -27.32 -67.37 -13.84
N GLY A 135 -28.11 -66.48 -14.46
CA GLY A 135 -29.50 -66.14 -14.08
C GLY A 135 -29.63 -65.00 -13.05
N GLY A 136 -30.35 -63.90 -13.27
CA GLY A 136 -31.62 -63.77 -13.94
C GLY A 136 -32.73 -63.55 -12.89
N GLY A 137 -33.40 -62.39 -12.90
CA GLY A 137 -34.76 -62.27 -12.36
C GLY A 137 -34.99 -61.44 -11.07
N THR A 138 -35.37 -60.17 -11.28
CA THR A 138 -36.51 -59.47 -10.65
C THR A 138 -36.71 -59.50 -9.12
N LYS A 139 -36.74 -58.32 -8.48
CA LYS A 139 -37.99 -57.71 -7.95
C LYS A 139 -37.77 -56.29 -7.40
N LYS A 140 -38.20 -55.32 -8.21
CA LYS A 140 -39.15 -54.24 -7.89
C LYS A 140 -39.50 -54.06 -6.40
N VAL A 141 -38.99 -53.00 -5.77
CA VAL A 141 -39.73 -52.20 -4.76
C VAL A 141 -39.32 -50.73 -4.90
N ALA A 142 -40.31 -49.87 -5.20
CA ALA A 142 -40.19 -48.42 -5.23
C ALA A 142 -40.06 -47.86 -3.80
N PRO A 143 -39.44 -46.69 -3.61
CA PRO A 143 -40.30 -45.52 -3.44
C PRO A 143 -39.81 -44.23 -4.12
N SER A 144 -40.81 -43.43 -4.49
CA SER A 144 -40.83 -41.97 -4.59
C SER A 144 -39.58 -41.24 -5.13
N LYS A 145 -39.72 -40.95 -6.42
CA LYS A 145 -39.04 -39.96 -7.25
C LYS A 145 -39.00 -38.57 -6.58
N ALA A 146 -37.99 -38.31 -5.75
CA ALA A 146 -37.47 -36.97 -5.51
C ALA A 146 -36.37 -36.71 -6.54
N THR A 147 -36.73 -36.06 -7.65
CA THR A 147 -35.80 -35.57 -8.67
C THR A 147 -34.89 -34.50 -8.08
N SER A 148 -33.82 -34.94 -7.41
CA SER A 148 -32.65 -34.11 -7.14
C SER A 148 -32.01 -33.80 -8.49
N LYS A 149 -32.33 -32.60 -8.98
CA LYS A 149 -31.70 -31.88 -10.07
C LYS A 149 -30.18 -31.94 -9.85
N MET A 150 -29.50 -32.91 -10.46
CA MET A 150 -28.04 -33.00 -10.45
C MET A 150 -27.54 -31.70 -11.08
N ALA A 151 -27.06 -30.81 -10.21
CA ALA A 151 -26.47 -29.55 -10.60
C ALA A 151 -25.34 -29.85 -11.59
N ALA A 152 -25.54 -29.44 -12.84
CA ALA A 152 -24.55 -29.54 -13.89
C ALA A 152 -23.22 -29.00 -13.36
N ALA A 153 -22.16 -29.80 -13.50
CA ALA A 153 -20.82 -29.39 -13.13
C ALA A 153 -20.53 -28.02 -13.79
N PRO A 154 -20.04 -27.02 -13.03
CA PRO A 154 -19.82 -25.69 -13.56
C PRO A 154 -18.81 -25.79 -14.69
N LYS A 155 -19.23 -25.48 -15.92
CA LYS A 155 -18.33 -25.30 -17.05
C LYS A 155 -17.30 -24.27 -16.61
N VAL A 156 -16.04 -24.69 -16.55
CA VAL A 156 -14.91 -23.80 -16.28
C VAL A 156 -14.77 -22.92 -17.51
N GLU A 157 -15.49 -21.80 -17.52
CA GLU A 157 -15.45 -20.85 -18.61
C GLU A 157 -14.04 -20.29 -18.71
N THR A 158 -13.41 -20.54 -19.86
CA THR A 158 -12.12 -19.95 -20.20
C THR A 158 -12.31 -18.43 -20.31
N PRO A 159 -11.42 -17.62 -19.72
CA PRO A 159 -11.56 -16.18 -19.74
C PRO A 159 -11.59 -15.67 -21.18
N PRO A 160 -12.53 -14.76 -21.55
CA PRO A 160 -12.53 -14.14 -22.87
C PRO A 160 -11.18 -13.47 -23.15
N ARG A 161 -10.67 -13.66 -24.37
CA ARG A 161 -9.38 -13.09 -24.79
C ARG A 161 -9.40 -11.56 -24.62
N GLY A 162 -8.34 -11.00 -24.05
CA GLY A 162 -8.17 -9.57 -23.84
C GLY A 162 -8.94 -8.97 -22.65
N VAL A 163 -9.62 -9.78 -21.85
CA VAL A 163 -10.21 -9.33 -20.58
C VAL A 163 -9.29 -9.73 -19.42
N PRO A 164 -8.79 -8.77 -18.62
CA PRO A 164 -7.95 -9.08 -17.47
C PRO A 164 -8.67 -9.96 -16.46
N VAL A 165 -7.93 -10.89 -15.84
CA VAL A 165 -8.45 -11.86 -14.88
C VAL A 165 -8.10 -11.42 -13.47
N ILE A 166 -9.10 -11.29 -12.58
CA ILE A 166 -8.86 -11.04 -11.16
C ILE A 166 -9.00 -12.36 -10.40
N LYS A 167 -7.88 -12.79 -9.79
CA LYS A 167 -7.81 -13.96 -8.92
C LYS A 167 -7.83 -13.57 -7.45
N SER A 168 -8.23 -14.51 -6.60
CA SER A 168 -8.29 -14.33 -5.14
C SER A 168 -9.07 -13.09 -4.73
N TRP A 169 -10.17 -12.84 -5.44
CA TRP A 169 -10.94 -11.62 -5.28
C TRP A 169 -11.85 -11.66 -4.05
N LYS A 170 -12.12 -10.49 -3.46
CA LYS A 170 -13.05 -10.28 -2.36
C LYS A 170 -13.93 -9.07 -2.65
N LYS A 171 -15.25 -9.25 -2.50
CA LYS A 171 -16.22 -8.15 -2.58
C LYS A 171 -16.06 -7.22 -1.38
N ARG A 172 -16.06 -5.92 -1.63
CA ARG A 172 -15.99 -4.85 -0.64
C ARG A 172 -17.39 -4.33 -0.28
N SER A 173 -17.48 -3.59 0.83
CA SER A 173 -18.74 -2.98 1.30
C SER A 173 -19.27 -1.88 0.37
N ASP A 174 -18.39 -1.22 -0.37
CA ASP A 174 -18.72 -0.22 -1.41
C ASP A 174 -19.25 -0.84 -2.71
N GLY A 175 -19.35 -2.17 -2.79
CA GLY A 175 -19.75 -2.89 -4.00
C GLY A 175 -18.64 -3.04 -5.04
N GLY A 176 -17.41 -2.62 -4.74
CA GLY A 176 -16.22 -2.93 -5.52
C GLY A 176 -15.68 -4.34 -5.25
N ILE A 177 -14.64 -4.70 -6.00
CA ILE A 177 -13.88 -5.94 -5.79
C ILE A 177 -12.40 -5.58 -5.59
N SER A 178 -11.71 -6.38 -4.79
CA SER A 178 -10.26 -6.30 -4.61
C SER A 178 -9.66 -7.67 -4.88
N GLY A 179 -8.47 -7.75 -5.46
CA GLY A 179 -7.85 -9.03 -5.81
C GLY A 179 -6.55 -8.86 -6.60
N ARG A 180 -5.98 -9.97 -7.08
CA ARG A 180 -4.76 -9.95 -7.90
C ARG A 180 -5.10 -10.02 -9.38
N ILE A 181 -4.63 -9.07 -10.19
CA ILE A 181 -4.92 -9.00 -11.62
C ILE A 181 -3.88 -9.78 -12.44
N TYR A 182 -4.31 -10.35 -13.57
CA TYR A 182 -3.48 -11.06 -14.53
C TYR A 182 -3.95 -10.78 -15.95
N GLY A 183 -3.05 -10.83 -16.93
CA GLY A 183 -3.34 -10.64 -18.35
C GLY A 183 -3.80 -9.23 -18.69
N SER A 184 -3.42 -8.24 -17.88
CA SER A 184 -3.68 -6.83 -18.16
C SER A 184 -2.46 -6.19 -18.83
N PRO A 185 -2.63 -5.36 -19.87
CA PRO A 185 -1.52 -4.62 -20.45
C PRO A 185 -1.03 -3.46 -19.57
N ASN A 186 -1.84 -3.04 -18.58
CA ASN A 186 -1.55 -1.85 -17.75
C ASN A 186 -1.03 -2.20 -16.35
N PHE A 187 -1.05 -3.47 -15.97
CA PHE A 187 -0.67 -3.93 -14.64
C PHE A 187 0.19 -5.17 -14.76
N GLU A 188 1.12 -5.37 -13.83
CA GLU A 188 1.93 -6.58 -13.81
C GLU A 188 1.09 -7.76 -13.28
N ASP A 189 1.41 -8.95 -13.78
CA ASP A 189 0.72 -10.17 -13.36
C ASP A 189 0.97 -10.44 -11.87
N GLY A 190 -0.12 -10.44 -11.10
CA GLY A 190 -0.10 -10.66 -9.65
C GLY A 190 -0.24 -9.39 -8.82
N ASP A 191 -0.29 -8.21 -9.45
CA ASP A 191 -0.53 -6.94 -8.78
C ASP A 191 -1.86 -6.91 -8.04
N PHE A 192 -1.85 -6.34 -6.84
CA PHE A 192 -3.08 -6.15 -6.08
C PHE A 192 -3.81 -4.91 -6.58
N ILE A 193 -5.04 -5.10 -7.03
CA ILE A 193 -5.90 -4.01 -7.49
C ILE A 193 -7.17 -3.92 -6.67
N GLU A 194 -7.67 -2.69 -6.58
CA GLU A 194 -9.00 -2.38 -6.05
C GLU A 194 -9.80 -1.71 -7.14
N THR A 195 -10.98 -2.24 -7.44
CA THR A 195 -11.84 -1.68 -8.46
C THR A 195 -12.89 -0.75 -7.86
N SER A 196 -13.38 0.18 -8.68
CA SER A 196 -14.61 0.91 -8.39
C SER A 196 -15.83 -0.04 -8.27
N PRO A 197 -16.98 0.44 -7.75
CA PRO A 197 -18.20 -0.35 -7.65
C PRO A 197 -18.59 -1.00 -8.99
N ILE A 198 -19.05 -2.26 -8.91
CA ILE A 198 -19.51 -3.02 -10.08
C ILE A 198 -20.85 -2.44 -10.54
N SER A 199 -20.91 -1.99 -11.80
CA SER A 199 -22.13 -1.47 -12.42
C SER A 199 -22.84 -2.52 -13.27
N ASN A 200 -22.08 -3.45 -13.87
CA ASN A 200 -22.61 -4.46 -14.79
C ASN A 200 -22.10 -5.87 -14.42
N GLY A 201 -22.98 -6.87 -14.54
CA GLY A 201 -22.65 -8.27 -14.31
C GLY A 201 -22.88 -8.74 -12.87
N LYS A 202 -22.88 -10.06 -12.70
CA LYS A 202 -23.07 -10.72 -11.40
C LYS A 202 -21.70 -11.02 -10.78
N ILE A 203 -21.51 -10.66 -9.50
CA ILE A 203 -20.26 -10.87 -8.77
C ILE A 203 -20.16 -12.35 -8.37
N GLU A 204 -19.87 -13.19 -9.36
CA GLU A 204 -19.75 -14.64 -9.24
C GLU A 204 -18.49 -15.14 -9.95
N ASN A 205 -18.06 -16.33 -9.57
CA ASN A 205 -16.89 -16.96 -10.18
C ASN A 205 -17.18 -17.40 -11.60
N GLY A 206 -16.27 -17.10 -12.51
CA GLY A 206 -16.43 -17.32 -13.95
C GLY A 206 -17.15 -16.17 -14.66
N SER A 207 -17.62 -15.15 -13.95
CA SER A 207 -18.36 -14.05 -14.57
C SER A 207 -17.46 -12.90 -14.99
N VAL A 208 -17.76 -12.27 -16.13
CA VAL A 208 -17.22 -10.97 -16.51
C VAL A 208 -18.02 -9.88 -15.83
N VAL A 209 -17.34 -9.01 -15.08
CA VAL A 209 -17.95 -7.86 -14.41
C VAL A 209 -17.44 -6.55 -15.01
N GLY A 210 -18.31 -5.55 -15.08
CA GLY A 210 -18.02 -4.20 -15.51
C GLY A 210 -18.07 -3.23 -14.34
N THR A 211 -17.02 -2.44 -14.15
CA THR A 211 -16.98 -1.38 -13.14
C THR A 211 -17.64 -0.10 -13.65
N LYS A 212 -17.96 0.82 -12.72
CA LYS A 212 -18.46 2.17 -13.05
C LYS A 212 -17.51 2.98 -13.95
N SER A 213 -16.21 2.68 -13.94
CA SER A 213 -15.21 3.27 -14.84
C SER A 213 -15.25 2.70 -16.27
N ARG A 214 -16.18 1.78 -16.57
CA ARG A 214 -16.30 1.03 -17.82
C ARG A 214 -15.18 0.01 -18.08
N SER A 215 -14.39 -0.33 -17.07
CA SER A 215 -13.37 -1.39 -17.16
C SER A 215 -14.04 -2.76 -16.99
N ARG A 216 -13.58 -3.78 -17.71
CA ARG A 216 -14.11 -5.16 -17.66
C ARG A 216 -13.08 -6.10 -17.04
N TYR A 217 -13.54 -6.97 -16.15
CA TYR A 217 -12.68 -7.94 -15.47
C TYR A 217 -13.37 -9.31 -15.43
N PHE A 218 -12.60 -10.38 -15.60
CA PHE A 218 -13.07 -11.74 -15.41
C PHE A 218 -12.75 -12.22 -14.00
N LEU A 219 -13.76 -12.63 -13.24
CA LEU A 219 -13.59 -13.06 -11.85
C LEU A 219 -13.27 -14.55 -11.76
N SER A 220 -12.04 -14.91 -11.43
CA SER A 220 -11.62 -16.31 -11.29
C SER A 220 -11.37 -16.68 -9.82
N SER A 221 -12.11 -17.65 -9.28
CA SER A 221 -11.77 -18.27 -8.00
C SER A 221 -10.79 -19.42 -8.21
N GLU A 222 -9.51 -19.08 -8.33
CA GLU A 222 -8.46 -20.10 -8.35
C GLU A 222 -8.44 -20.95 -7.07
N THR A 223 -9.02 -20.44 -5.96
CA THR A 223 -9.18 -21.18 -4.71
C THR A 223 -10.26 -22.26 -4.78
N ALA A 224 -11.31 -22.09 -5.58
CA ALA A 224 -12.41 -23.07 -5.64
C ALA A 224 -12.01 -24.32 -6.42
N VAL A 225 -11.28 -24.17 -7.53
CA VAL A 225 -10.85 -25.31 -8.36
C VAL A 225 -9.72 -26.09 -7.68
N LYS A 226 -8.74 -25.40 -7.05
CA LYS A 226 -7.72 -26.11 -6.24
C LYS A 226 -8.34 -26.81 -5.05
N LYS A 227 -9.29 -26.19 -4.33
CA LYS A 227 -9.96 -26.83 -3.18
C LYS A 227 -10.89 -27.97 -3.61
N ALA A 228 -11.61 -27.83 -4.73
CA ALA A 228 -12.46 -28.89 -5.28
C ALA A 228 -11.64 -30.07 -5.83
N ASN A 229 -10.53 -29.82 -6.54
CA ASN A 229 -9.63 -30.88 -7.01
C ASN A 229 -8.86 -31.54 -5.87
N ILE A 230 -8.44 -30.79 -4.83
CA ILE A 230 -7.84 -31.37 -3.63
C ILE A 230 -8.88 -32.18 -2.85
N MET A 231 -10.13 -31.73 -2.74
CA MET A 231 -11.19 -32.49 -2.09
C MET A 231 -11.63 -33.72 -2.91
N ALA A 232 -11.63 -33.65 -4.23
CA ALA A 232 -11.85 -34.81 -5.10
C ALA A 232 -10.70 -35.83 -4.93
N ALA A 233 -9.45 -35.36 -4.95
CA ALA A 233 -8.28 -36.21 -4.69
C ALA A 233 -8.28 -36.82 -3.28
N PHE A 234 -8.75 -36.07 -2.26
CA PHE A 234 -8.90 -36.60 -0.90
C PHE A 234 -10.07 -37.59 -0.77
N LYS A 235 -11.15 -37.40 -1.53
CA LYS A 235 -12.29 -38.33 -1.55
C LYS A 235 -11.91 -39.64 -2.24
N ASP A 236 -11.12 -39.58 -3.31
CA ASP A 236 -10.56 -40.78 -3.95
C ASP A 236 -9.52 -41.46 -3.04
N LEU A 237 -8.77 -40.70 -2.25
CA LEU A 237 -7.85 -41.26 -1.26
C LEU A 237 -8.57 -41.90 -0.06
N ALA A 238 -9.72 -41.37 0.35
CA ALA A 238 -10.55 -41.93 1.42
C ALA A 238 -11.27 -43.23 1.00
N GLY A 239 -11.47 -43.45 -0.31
CA GLY A 239 -11.98 -44.70 -0.87
C GLY A 239 -10.90 -45.75 -1.14
N ALA A 240 -9.61 -45.38 -1.08
CA ALA A 240 -8.50 -46.30 -1.32
C ALA A 240 -8.28 -47.21 -0.10
N LYS A 241 -8.25 -48.53 -0.33
CA LYS A 241 -8.00 -49.54 0.71
C LYS A 241 -6.68 -49.21 1.44
N PRO A 242 -6.66 -49.17 2.79
CA PRO A 242 -5.44 -48.93 3.56
C PRO A 242 -4.37 -49.97 3.19
N GLY A 243 -3.28 -49.52 2.58
CA GLY A 243 -2.17 -50.39 2.13
C GLY A 243 -1.95 -50.46 0.63
N ALA A 244 -2.79 -49.81 -0.19
CA ALA A 244 -2.50 -49.64 -1.61
C ALA A 244 -1.40 -48.58 -1.81
N THR A 245 -0.18 -49.02 -2.08
CA THR A 245 0.94 -48.15 -2.43
C THR A 245 0.64 -47.47 -3.77
N ILE A 246 0.26 -46.19 -3.74
CA ILE A 246 0.08 -45.39 -4.95
C ILE A 246 1.48 -45.07 -5.48
N THR A 247 2.01 -45.93 -6.34
CA THR A 247 3.22 -45.62 -7.10
C THR A 247 2.88 -44.53 -8.12
N LEU A 248 3.20 -43.27 -7.81
CA LEU A 248 3.26 -42.19 -8.78
C LEU A 248 4.45 -42.46 -9.72
N THR A 249 4.32 -43.42 -10.64
CA THR A 249 5.29 -43.61 -11.70
C THR A 249 5.12 -42.47 -12.71
N LYS A 250 6.23 -41.79 -13.05
CA LYS A 250 6.28 -40.73 -14.09
C LYS A 250 5.65 -41.19 -15.41
N GLU A 251 5.69 -42.49 -15.69
CA GLU A 251 5.15 -43.12 -16.89
C GLU A 251 3.64 -42.90 -17.10
N ARG A 252 2.83 -42.78 -16.04
CA ARG A 252 1.38 -42.48 -16.19
C ARG A 252 1.12 -41.05 -16.67
N LYS A 253 1.97 -40.09 -16.28
CA LYS A 253 1.84 -38.70 -16.76
C LYS A 253 2.21 -38.58 -18.24
N ASP A 254 3.21 -39.34 -18.69
CA ASP A 254 3.66 -39.28 -20.09
C ASP A 254 2.68 -40.00 -21.03
N THR A 255 2.01 -41.06 -20.57
CA THR A 255 0.97 -41.75 -21.34
C THR A 255 -0.32 -40.94 -21.46
N GLU A 256 -0.76 -40.26 -20.40
CA GLU A 256 -1.92 -39.36 -20.46
C GLU A 256 -1.63 -38.11 -21.29
N ALA A 257 -0.42 -37.55 -21.23
CA ALA A 257 -0.01 -36.42 -22.06
C ALA A 257 0.00 -36.79 -23.56
N LYS A 258 0.50 -37.98 -23.91
CA LYS A 258 0.47 -38.49 -25.30
C LYS A 258 -0.96 -38.77 -25.79
N ALA A 259 -1.85 -39.25 -24.94
CA ALA A 259 -3.25 -39.47 -25.30
C ALA A 259 -3.99 -38.14 -25.55
N ALA A 260 -3.70 -37.10 -24.76
CA ALA A 260 -4.28 -35.77 -24.94
C ALA A 260 -3.83 -35.08 -26.24
N ILE A 261 -2.55 -35.19 -26.61
CA ILE A 261 -2.04 -34.65 -27.88
C ILE A 261 -2.67 -35.37 -29.08
N LYS A 262 -2.78 -36.71 -29.01
CA LYS A 262 -3.41 -37.52 -30.07
C LYS A 262 -4.91 -37.24 -30.23
N ALA A 263 -5.59 -36.78 -29.18
CA ALA A 263 -6.99 -36.37 -29.23
C ALA A 263 -7.18 -34.98 -29.86
N ILE A 264 -6.22 -34.07 -29.68
CA ILE A 264 -6.24 -32.73 -30.29
C ILE A 264 -5.94 -32.83 -31.79
N GLU A 265 -5.02 -33.71 -32.20
CA GLU A 265 -4.66 -33.90 -33.60
C GLU A 265 -5.77 -34.61 -34.42
N LYS A 266 -6.63 -35.38 -33.76
CA LYS A 266 -7.76 -36.08 -34.38
C LYS A 266 -9.03 -35.22 -34.52
N ALA A 267 -9.05 -34.03 -33.92
CA ALA A 267 -10.15 -33.08 -34.05
C ALA A 267 -9.95 -32.20 -35.30
N LYS A 268 -10.57 -32.61 -36.43
CA LYS A 268 -10.62 -31.80 -37.66
C LYS A 268 -11.25 -30.42 -37.40
N PRO A 269 -10.71 -29.33 -37.96
CA PRO A 269 -11.31 -28.00 -37.85
C PRO A 269 -12.64 -27.97 -38.60
N ARG A 270 -13.74 -27.69 -37.90
CA ARG A 270 -15.05 -27.42 -38.53
C ARG A 270 -15.33 -25.93 -38.56
N SER A 271 -15.31 -25.40 -39.78
CA SER A 271 -16.35 -24.57 -40.41
C SER A 271 -17.00 -23.47 -39.56
N THR A 272 -16.58 -22.23 -39.86
CA THR A 272 -17.41 -21.03 -40.08
C THR A 272 -18.85 -21.02 -39.55
N PHE A 273 -19.15 -20.07 -38.67
CA PHE A 273 -20.48 -19.48 -38.57
C PHE A 273 -20.36 -17.95 -38.68
N SER A 274 -20.81 -17.44 -39.83
CA SER A 274 -21.14 -16.05 -40.04
C SER A 274 -22.33 -15.68 -39.17
N LEU A 275 -22.26 -14.54 -38.48
CA LEU A 275 -23.44 -13.90 -37.89
C LEU A 275 -23.34 -12.38 -38.10
N PHE A 276 -23.40 -11.99 -39.38
CA PHE A 276 -23.74 -10.65 -39.83
C PHE A 276 -25.24 -10.64 -40.15
N GLY A 277 -25.97 -9.68 -39.57
CA GLY A 277 -27.43 -9.48 -39.71
C GLY A 277 -27.88 -8.62 -38.52
N LEU A 278 -27.69 -7.29 -38.51
CA LEU A 278 -28.33 -6.22 -39.30
C LEU A 278 -29.86 -6.16 -39.16
N GLY A 279 -30.35 -5.03 -38.62
CA GLY A 279 -31.76 -4.60 -38.48
C GLY A 279 -32.10 -4.30 -37.00
N VAL A 280 -32.05 -3.08 -36.43
CA VAL A 280 -32.55 -1.74 -36.79
C VAL A 280 -34.08 -1.68 -36.95
N SER A 281 -34.69 -0.64 -36.34
CA SER A 281 -36.10 -0.18 -36.35
C SER A 281 -36.95 -0.64 -35.15
N ASP A 282 -37.82 0.14 -34.49
CA ASP A 282 -38.01 1.58 -34.26
C ASP A 282 -39.14 1.72 -33.20
N LEU A 283 -39.27 2.92 -32.62
CA LEU A 283 -40.49 3.60 -32.09
C LEU A 283 -41.76 2.81 -31.64
N GLU A 284 -42.24 3.05 -30.41
CA GLU A 284 -43.50 3.78 -30.08
C GLU A 284 -43.99 3.64 -28.60
N LYS A 285 -44.92 4.51 -28.22
CA LYS A 285 -45.31 5.02 -26.88
C LYS A 285 -46.58 4.29 -26.29
N PRO A 286 -47.28 4.73 -25.20
CA PRO A 286 -47.83 3.89 -24.11
C PRO A 286 -49.39 3.85 -24.06
N PRO A 287 -50.09 3.37 -22.99
CA PRO A 287 -50.46 4.28 -21.86
C PRO A 287 -50.84 3.67 -20.46
N ALA A 288 -50.82 4.57 -19.46
CA ALA A 288 -51.74 4.78 -18.32
C ALA A 288 -52.10 3.69 -17.26
N LYS A 289 -51.94 4.07 -15.96
CA LYS A 289 -52.99 4.15 -14.89
C LYS A 289 -52.37 4.62 -13.55
N LYS A 290 -52.74 5.81 -13.07
CA LYS A 290 -53.67 6.16 -11.97
C LYS A 290 -53.09 6.12 -10.53
N ALA A 291 -53.09 7.30 -9.90
CA ALA A 291 -52.87 7.60 -8.47
C ALA A 291 -54.12 7.23 -7.61
N PRO A 292 -54.18 7.40 -6.26
CA PRO A 292 -54.09 8.71 -5.54
C PRO A 292 -53.34 8.68 -4.18
N ALA A 293 -52.54 9.72 -3.86
CA ALA A 293 -52.85 10.89 -3.00
C ALA A 293 -52.98 10.65 -1.48
N LYS A 294 -52.08 11.28 -0.71
CA LYS A 294 -52.35 11.91 0.61
C LYS A 294 -51.34 13.03 0.90
N ALA A 295 -51.88 14.16 1.36
CA ALA A 295 -51.24 15.46 1.61
C ALA A 295 -50.73 15.56 3.10
N VAL A 296 -49.52 16.09 3.37
CA VAL A 296 -49.15 17.45 3.93
C VAL A 296 -49.38 17.57 5.47
N PRO A 297 -48.62 18.33 6.33
CA PRO A 297 -47.63 19.42 6.10
C PRO A 297 -46.32 19.50 6.97
N LYS A 298 -45.47 20.49 6.59
CA LYS A 298 -44.58 21.37 7.40
C LYS A 298 -43.31 20.77 8.06
N LYS A 299 -42.12 21.29 7.67
CA LYS A 299 -41.43 22.44 8.33
C LYS A 299 -40.14 22.81 7.56
N LYS A 300 -40.00 24.09 7.21
CA LYS A 300 -38.75 24.73 6.74
C LYS A 300 -37.90 25.10 7.96
N ALA A 301 -36.60 24.77 7.95
CA ALA A 301 -35.48 25.65 8.33
C ALA A 301 -34.15 24.87 8.24
N ALA A 302 -33.24 25.35 7.40
CA ALA A 302 -31.82 24.97 7.35
C ALA A 302 -31.03 25.81 8.39
N PRO A 303 -29.67 25.76 8.53
CA PRO A 303 -28.69 24.93 7.82
C PRO A 303 -27.48 24.43 8.68
N LYS A 304 -26.52 23.75 8.00
CA LYS A 304 -25.07 23.61 8.31
C LYS A 304 -24.62 22.70 9.47
N LYS A 305 -24.05 21.54 9.11
CA LYS A 305 -22.66 21.17 9.48
C LYS A 305 -22.14 19.99 8.65
N ALA A 306 -21.08 20.24 7.90
CA ALA A 306 -20.25 19.21 7.29
C ALA A 306 -19.21 18.71 8.31
N PRO A 307 -18.88 17.41 8.34
CA PRO A 307 -17.57 16.98 8.82
C PRO A 307 -16.61 16.80 7.64
N ALA A 308 -15.50 17.52 7.75
CA ALA A 308 -14.42 17.54 6.81
C ALA A 308 -13.61 16.23 6.78
N LYS A 309 -13.00 16.03 5.61
CA LYS A 309 -12.11 14.96 5.18
C LYS A 309 -10.99 14.67 6.18
N ALA A 310 -10.84 13.39 6.52
CA ALA A 310 -9.64 12.83 7.12
C ALA A 310 -8.58 12.59 6.03
N ALA A 311 -7.35 13.05 6.29
CA ALA A 311 -6.16 12.74 5.51
C ALA A 311 -5.24 11.85 6.37
N PRO A 312 -4.74 10.70 5.88
CA PRO A 312 -3.70 9.95 6.57
C PRO A 312 -2.29 10.40 6.19
N LYS A 313 -1.47 10.48 7.23
CA LYS A 313 -0.05 10.82 7.26
C LYS A 313 0.83 9.66 6.78
N GLN A 314 1.95 10.06 6.19
CA GLN A 314 3.09 9.27 5.72
C GLN A 314 3.74 8.46 6.85
N ARG A 315 4.18 7.22 6.53
CA ARG A 315 5.05 6.40 7.39
C ARG A 315 6.48 6.42 6.88
N ALA A 316 7.40 6.62 7.82
CA ALA A 316 8.84 6.59 7.65
C ALA A 316 9.38 5.16 7.45
N SER A 317 10.40 5.06 6.60
CA SER A 317 11.17 3.87 6.25
C SER A 317 12.32 3.62 7.23
N PHE A 318 12.43 2.37 7.69
CA PHE A 318 13.59 1.79 8.37
C PHE A 318 14.59 1.26 7.33
N ASN A 319 15.87 1.63 7.46
CA ASN A 319 16.98 1.00 6.74
C ASN A 319 17.78 0.15 7.74
N VAL A 320 17.76 -1.18 7.58
CA VAL A 320 18.78 -2.09 8.13
C VAL A 320 18.88 -3.31 7.22
N PHE A 321 19.96 -3.43 6.43
CA PHE A 321 20.53 -4.75 6.06
C PHE A 321 21.95 -4.59 5.48
N ALA A 322 22.95 -4.78 6.35
CA ALA A 322 24.30 -5.23 6.00
C ALA A 322 24.35 -6.72 6.40
N LYS A 323 24.51 -7.65 5.45
CA LYS A 323 25.77 -8.24 4.98
C LYS A 323 26.50 -9.06 6.06
N THR A 324 26.33 -10.38 6.01
CA THR A 324 27.25 -11.36 6.61
C THR A 324 27.33 -12.59 5.71
N ALA A 325 28.49 -12.78 5.10
CA ALA A 325 28.95 -14.06 4.59
C ALA A 325 30.43 -14.18 4.98
N ALA A 326 30.71 -15.15 5.84
CA ALA A 326 32.04 -15.72 6.13
C ALA A 326 32.33 -16.81 5.05
N PRO A 327 33.55 -17.40 4.90
CA PRO A 327 34.37 -17.92 6.01
C PRO A 327 35.92 -17.94 5.83
N LYS A 328 36.57 -18.34 6.95
CA LYS A 328 37.69 -19.32 7.06
C LYS A 328 39.08 -18.81 7.50
N GLU A 329 39.64 -19.61 8.39
CA GLU A 329 40.81 -19.46 9.27
C GLU A 329 42.18 -19.51 8.58
N ALA A 330 43.16 -18.76 9.11
CA ALA A 330 44.45 -19.23 9.67
C ALA A 330 45.45 -18.05 9.83
N PRO A 331 46.45 -18.12 10.73
CA PRO A 331 47.10 -16.96 11.33
C PRO A 331 48.51 -16.66 10.80
N ALA A 332 48.93 -15.39 10.81
CA ALA A 332 50.24 -14.91 11.30
C ALA A 332 50.64 -13.54 10.73
N LYS A 333 51.17 -12.72 11.65
CA LYS A 333 52.17 -11.65 11.49
C LYS A 333 51.80 -10.33 10.76
N ALA A 334 52.35 -9.28 11.39
CA ALA A 334 52.65 -7.94 10.89
C ALA A 334 51.57 -6.84 11.08
N ALA A 335 51.82 -6.02 12.12
CA ALA A 335 51.52 -4.59 12.18
C ALA A 335 52.02 -3.85 10.89
N PRO A 336 51.58 -2.61 10.53
CA PRO A 336 51.28 -1.53 11.47
C PRO A 336 50.27 -0.42 11.03
N LYS A 337 50.13 0.60 11.90
CA LYS A 337 49.70 2.01 11.66
C LYS A 337 48.21 2.30 11.48
N GLN A 338 47.55 2.50 12.63
CA GLN A 338 46.38 3.36 12.75
C GLN A 338 46.81 4.84 12.69
N SER A 339 46.38 5.58 11.67
CA SER A 339 46.39 7.04 11.69
C SER A 339 45.02 7.54 12.17
N ALA A 340 44.88 7.65 13.49
CA ALA A 340 43.79 8.35 14.13
C ALA A 340 44.10 9.86 14.09
N SER A 341 43.37 10.62 13.27
CA SER A 341 43.38 12.08 13.31
C SER A 341 42.46 12.57 14.43
N PHE A 342 42.97 12.54 15.66
CA PHE A 342 42.43 13.30 16.79
C PHE A 342 42.76 14.79 16.59
N ASN A 343 41.78 15.59 16.17
CA ASN A 343 41.87 17.05 16.31
C ASN A 343 41.40 17.42 17.72
N LEU A 344 42.32 17.29 18.68
CA LEU A 344 42.14 17.66 20.08
C LEU A 344 43.37 18.44 20.55
N PHE A 345 43.39 19.75 20.27
CA PHE A 345 44.00 20.85 21.05
C PHE A 345 44.38 22.02 20.12
N ALA A 346 43.66 23.14 20.24
CA ALA A 346 44.22 24.49 20.08
C ALA A 346 43.18 25.51 20.55
N LYS A 347 43.01 25.58 21.87
CA LYS A 347 42.41 26.69 22.60
C LYS A 347 43.55 27.56 23.09
N THR A 348 43.67 28.77 22.55
CA THR A 348 44.34 29.99 23.06
C THR A 348 44.56 30.89 21.84
N ALA A 349 44.56 32.22 21.87
CA ALA A 349 44.09 33.25 22.76
C ALA A 349 44.11 34.55 21.91
N ALA A 350 43.29 35.53 22.28
CA ALA A 350 43.41 36.96 21.99
C ALA A 350 44.36 37.43 20.86
N SER A 351 43.78 37.96 19.77
CA SER A 351 44.31 39.17 19.14
C SER A 351 43.19 39.98 18.49
N LYS A 352 42.86 41.13 19.11
CA LYS A 352 42.20 42.25 18.45
C LYS A 352 43.14 42.75 17.35
N LYS A 353 42.86 42.46 16.09
CA LYS A 353 43.50 43.12 14.95
C LYS A 353 42.43 43.54 13.94
N ALA A 354 42.55 44.79 13.52
CA ALA A 354 41.60 45.56 12.73
C ALA A 354 41.05 44.81 11.50
N ALA A 355 39.75 45.00 11.27
CA ALA A 355 39.01 44.43 10.15
C ALA A 355 39.55 44.96 8.80
N PRO A 356 40.05 44.11 7.90
CA PRO A 356 40.26 44.50 6.51
C PRO A 356 38.88 44.62 5.84
N LYS A 357 38.62 45.78 5.24
CA LYS A 357 37.45 46.04 4.38
C LYS A 357 37.40 44.95 3.31
N LYS A 358 36.40 44.06 3.39
CA LYS A 358 36.12 43.03 2.38
C LYS A 358 35.90 43.71 1.04
N ALA A 359 36.82 43.49 0.10
CA ALA A 359 36.63 43.80 -1.30
C ALA A 359 35.39 43.06 -1.84
N PRO A 360 34.60 43.67 -2.75
CA PRO A 360 33.42 43.05 -3.32
C PRO A 360 33.82 41.78 -4.09
N VAL A 361 33.40 40.63 -3.57
CA VAL A 361 33.60 39.32 -4.20
C VAL A 361 32.86 39.35 -5.54
N LYS A 362 33.62 39.33 -6.65
CA LYS A 362 33.08 39.18 -8.01
C LYS A 362 32.13 37.98 -8.03
N ALA A 363 30.86 38.26 -8.32
CA ALA A 363 29.81 37.26 -8.41
C ALA A 363 30.21 36.15 -9.39
N ALA A 364 30.24 34.91 -8.91
CA ALA A 364 30.53 33.75 -9.73
C ALA A 364 29.54 33.69 -10.91
N PRO A 365 29.99 33.36 -12.13
CA PRO A 365 29.13 33.30 -13.30
C PRO A 365 28.00 32.30 -13.06
N LYS A 366 26.75 32.76 -13.16
CA LYS A 366 25.54 31.93 -13.03
C LYS A 366 25.59 30.87 -14.12
N LYS A 367 25.77 29.60 -13.73
CA LYS A 367 25.69 28.46 -14.67
C LYS A 367 24.34 28.53 -15.37
N LYS A 368 24.35 28.54 -16.70
CA LYS A 368 23.13 28.48 -17.52
C LYS A 368 22.44 27.15 -17.20
N VAL A 369 21.27 27.22 -16.57
CA VAL A 369 20.44 26.03 -16.29
C VAL A 369 20.00 25.49 -17.64
N ALA A 370 20.27 24.21 -17.89
CA ALA A 370 19.85 23.56 -19.13
C ALA A 370 18.33 23.70 -19.28
N SER A 371 17.87 24.14 -20.44
CA SER A 371 16.44 24.30 -20.73
C SER A 371 15.85 22.97 -21.15
N ALA A 372 14.66 22.65 -20.65
CA ALA A 372 13.96 21.41 -20.99
C ALA A 372 13.66 21.34 -22.49
N PRO A 373 13.87 20.19 -23.16
CA PRO A 373 13.42 19.97 -24.53
C PRO A 373 11.91 20.21 -24.69
N ARG A 374 11.49 20.78 -25.82
CA ARG A 374 10.08 21.06 -26.09
C ARG A 374 9.26 19.77 -26.05
N GLY A 375 8.12 19.80 -25.33
CA GLY A 375 7.19 18.68 -25.20
C GLY A 375 7.53 17.65 -24.13
N VAL A 376 8.66 17.80 -23.42
CA VAL A 376 9.02 16.93 -22.30
C VAL A 376 8.64 17.62 -20.97
N PRO A 377 7.77 17.02 -20.15
CA PRO A 377 7.43 17.58 -18.84
C PRO A 377 8.67 17.74 -17.95
N THR A 378 8.70 18.83 -17.18
CA THR A 378 9.80 19.15 -16.27
C THR A 378 9.44 18.81 -14.83
N LEU A 379 10.29 18.04 -14.17
CA LEU A 379 10.21 17.67 -12.76
C LEU A 379 11.12 18.58 -11.94
N ASN A 380 10.53 19.46 -11.14
CA ASN A 380 11.21 20.36 -10.21
C ASN A 380 11.25 19.76 -8.80
N GLN A 381 12.28 20.10 -8.02
CA GLN A 381 12.42 19.67 -6.61
C GLN A 381 12.27 18.16 -6.44
N TRP A 382 12.86 17.41 -7.36
CA TRP A 382 12.69 15.96 -7.39
C TRP A 382 13.59 15.26 -6.38
N SER A 383 13.15 14.09 -5.91
CA SER A 383 13.89 13.19 -5.04
C SER A 383 13.71 11.76 -5.53
N MET A 384 14.82 11.01 -5.58
CA MET A 384 14.79 9.57 -5.85
C MET A 384 14.36 8.81 -4.60
N THR A 385 13.48 7.83 -4.77
CA THR A 385 13.03 6.91 -3.73
C THR A 385 13.88 5.62 -3.79
N ARG A 386 13.85 4.81 -2.71
CA ARG A 386 14.63 3.56 -2.62
C ARG A 386 14.28 2.51 -3.69
N ASP A 387 13.08 2.58 -4.25
CA ASP A 387 12.60 1.71 -5.34
C ASP A 387 13.05 2.17 -6.74
N GLY A 388 13.83 3.27 -6.83
CA GLY A 388 14.26 3.85 -8.11
C GLY A 388 13.21 4.71 -8.81
N SER A 389 12.05 4.95 -8.16
CA SER A 389 11.09 5.97 -8.60
C SER A 389 11.59 7.38 -8.30
N VAL A 390 11.10 8.37 -9.06
CA VAL A 390 11.40 9.78 -8.83
C VAL A 390 10.11 10.51 -8.49
N SER A 391 10.10 11.24 -7.39
CA SER A 391 8.97 12.08 -7.00
C SER A 391 9.35 13.56 -7.06
N GLY A 392 8.48 14.43 -7.55
CA GLY A 392 8.74 15.86 -7.66
C GLY A 392 7.53 16.64 -8.16
N LYS A 393 7.68 17.95 -8.34
CA LYS A 393 6.63 18.82 -8.88
C LYS A 393 6.71 18.89 -10.40
N ILE A 394 5.67 18.47 -11.08
CA ILE A 394 5.64 18.48 -12.55
C ILE A 394 5.21 19.84 -13.10
N SER A 395 5.76 20.20 -14.25
CA SER A 395 5.40 21.39 -15.03
C SER A 395 5.48 21.10 -16.53
N GLY A 396 4.70 21.82 -17.35
CA GLY A 396 4.72 21.67 -18.81
C GLY A 396 4.09 20.38 -19.35
N SER A 397 3.28 19.68 -18.55
CA SER A 397 2.51 18.51 -18.99
C SER A 397 1.04 18.86 -19.20
N PRO A 398 0.40 18.47 -20.33
CA PRO A 398 -1.02 18.71 -20.57
C PRO A 398 -1.94 17.88 -19.66
N ASN A 399 -1.43 16.78 -19.08
CA ASN A 399 -2.21 15.84 -18.27
C ASN A 399 -2.21 16.17 -16.77
N PHE A 400 -1.34 17.08 -16.32
CA PHE A 400 -1.14 17.39 -14.90
C PHE A 400 -1.18 18.90 -14.69
N ARG A 401 -1.59 19.33 -13.49
CA ARG A 401 -1.57 20.76 -13.17
C ARG A 401 -0.14 21.23 -12.89
N GLU A 402 0.12 22.49 -13.18
CA GLU A 402 1.42 23.11 -12.88
C GLU A 402 1.73 23.05 -11.38
N GLY A 403 2.88 22.47 -11.03
CA GLY A 403 3.34 22.32 -9.66
C GLY A 403 2.74 21.12 -8.90
N GLU A 404 1.97 20.25 -9.56
CA GLU A 404 1.40 19.06 -8.94
C GLU A 404 2.51 18.07 -8.56
N GLN A 405 2.42 17.52 -7.34
CA GLN A 405 3.37 16.51 -6.88
C GLN A 405 3.04 15.18 -7.57
N VAL A 406 3.98 14.67 -8.36
CA VAL A 406 3.87 13.37 -9.03
C VAL A 406 4.99 12.43 -8.59
N THR A 407 4.69 11.14 -8.59
CA THR A 407 5.69 10.08 -8.43
C THR A 407 5.70 9.27 -9.72
N THR A 408 6.86 9.19 -10.35
CA THR A 408 7.05 8.43 -11.58
C THR A 408 7.26 6.95 -11.28
N SER A 409 7.16 6.09 -12.29
CA SER A 409 7.68 4.71 -12.20
C SER A 409 9.21 4.69 -12.11
N MET A 410 9.79 3.51 -11.91
CA MET A 410 11.24 3.29 -11.90
C MET A 410 11.90 3.83 -13.17
N ILE A 411 13.01 4.55 -13.03
CA ILE A 411 13.77 5.06 -14.19
C ILE A 411 14.53 3.91 -14.85
N VAL A 412 14.28 3.69 -16.13
CA VAL A 412 14.93 2.63 -16.93
C VAL A 412 16.10 3.19 -17.74
N ASN A 413 15.95 4.41 -18.28
CA ASN A 413 17.00 5.06 -19.08
C ASN A 413 17.29 6.48 -18.58
N GLY A 414 18.57 6.89 -18.64
CA GLY A 414 19.04 8.23 -18.30
C GLY A 414 19.81 8.30 -16.98
N ARG A 415 20.57 9.39 -16.79
CA ARG A 415 21.31 9.67 -15.56
C ARG A 415 20.49 10.58 -14.66
N LEU A 416 20.38 10.25 -13.38
CA LEU A 416 19.65 11.01 -12.37
C LEU A 416 20.43 12.25 -11.93
N GLU A 417 20.64 13.19 -12.85
CA GLU A 417 21.31 14.46 -12.63
C GLU A 417 20.39 15.61 -13.07
N SER A 418 20.47 16.76 -12.39
CA SER A 418 19.75 17.97 -12.83
C SER A 418 20.26 18.39 -14.22
N GLY A 419 19.32 18.72 -15.10
CA GLY A 419 19.54 19.04 -16.50
C GLY A 419 19.44 17.84 -17.47
N GLN A 420 19.09 16.64 -17.00
CA GLN A 420 18.99 15.44 -17.84
C GLN A 420 17.55 15.00 -18.09
N VAL A 421 17.31 14.39 -19.26
CA VAL A 421 16.04 13.71 -19.56
C VAL A 421 16.15 12.25 -19.13
N VAL A 422 15.17 11.79 -18.36
CA VAL A 422 15.06 10.40 -17.89
C VAL A 422 13.79 9.76 -18.44
N THR A 423 13.85 8.46 -18.72
CA THR A 423 12.71 7.66 -19.20
C THR A 423 12.31 6.63 -18.15
N THR A 424 11.05 6.63 -17.77
CA THR A 424 10.46 5.69 -16.81
C THR A 424 10.20 4.33 -17.46
N GLY A 425 9.97 3.30 -16.64
CA GLY A 425 9.59 1.96 -17.13
C GLY A 425 8.26 1.92 -17.88
N SER A 426 7.40 2.94 -17.71
CA SER A 426 6.19 3.11 -18.51
C SER A 426 6.44 3.72 -19.90
N GLY A 427 7.68 4.12 -20.22
CA GLY A 427 8.05 4.81 -21.46
C GLY A 427 7.85 6.33 -21.42
N SER A 428 7.39 6.90 -20.31
CA SER A 428 7.23 8.35 -20.16
C SER A 428 8.59 9.02 -19.93
N SER A 429 8.83 10.15 -20.59
CA SER A 429 10.09 10.91 -20.44
C SER A 429 9.87 12.19 -19.64
N TYR A 430 10.83 12.51 -18.76
CA TYR A 430 10.79 13.69 -17.90
C TYR A 430 12.16 14.39 -17.88
N PHE A 431 12.15 15.71 -17.89
CA PHE A 431 13.35 16.52 -17.69
C PHE A 431 13.52 16.84 -16.19
N LEU A 432 14.68 16.55 -15.62
CA LEU A 432 14.98 16.78 -14.21
C LEU A 432 15.57 18.18 -14.04
N ALA A 433 14.84 19.13 -13.42
CA ALA A 433 15.30 20.51 -13.21
C ALA A 433 15.95 20.72 -11.83
#